data_AF-A0A0S8ET55-F1
#
_entry.id   AF-A0A0S8ET55-F1
#
_cell.length_a   1.000
_cell.length_b   1.000
_cell.length_c   1.000
_cell.angle_alpha   90.00
_cell.angle_beta   90.00
_cell.angle_gamma   90.00
#
_symmetry.space_group_name_H-M   'P 1'
#
loop_
_entity.id
_entity.type
_entity.pdbx_description
1 polymer ?
#
loop_
_entity_poly.entity_id
_entity_poly.type
_entity_poly.pdbx_seq_one_letter_code
_entity_poly.pdbx_strand_id
1 'polypeptide(L)'
;MHGQLRELCTNYGKVDIIWFDGLGGKAADWDSPNLVKMIRGLQPRVLINNRAGLPGDFDTPEQRVGTFQIDRPWETCMTICRQWAWKPGDTMKSLKQCLDTLIRCAGGDGNLLFNVGPMPTGEIEPRQVARLKEMGAWLREYGESIYATRGGPFRPGPWGASTHRGDTIYLHILQWTGDSVRLPPIEKKIVGHRVLTGGTAEVRQTAEAIEVSVPPLRRQELDTLVALRLDGPAADIQVGALRSGSVATGKKAAASNVYRNMKQHGPEKALDDDPGTRWATDAGTREAWIEVDLSDTVTIGRTMIDECVEWGQRVRRFELQYKDGDAWKTLLEGPRIGRHYTKQFPPVRARHVRLNILEATDGPTLWEFQLFEPRQGGG
;
A
#
# COMPACT_ATOMS: atom_id res chain seq x y z
N MET A 1 -22.63 -7.83 27.20
CA MET A 1 -21.47 -8.22 26.37
C MET A 1 -20.74 -9.47 26.89
N HIS A 2 -20.16 -9.48 28.10
CA HIS A 2 -19.37 -10.63 28.61
C HIS A 2 -20.15 -11.96 28.59
N GLY A 3 -21.42 -11.96 29.02
CA GLY A 3 -22.28 -13.15 28.98
C GLY A 3 -22.44 -13.75 27.57
N GLN A 4 -22.75 -12.90 26.57
CA GLN A 4 -22.92 -13.33 25.18
C GLN A 4 -21.61 -13.89 24.59
N LEU A 5 -20.47 -13.27 24.88
CA LEU A 5 -19.18 -13.78 24.40
C LEU A 5 -18.83 -15.11 25.06
N ARG A 6 -19.19 -15.32 26.33
CA ARG A 6 -19.05 -16.62 27.00
C ARG A 6 -19.90 -17.68 26.31
N GLU A 7 -21.16 -17.38 26.01
CA GLU A 7 -22.05 -18.30 25.29
C GLU A 7 -21.46 -18.69 23.92
N LEU A 8 -21.02 -17.70 23.13
CA LEU A 8 -20.38 -17.92 21.83
C LEU A 8 -19.12 -18.80 21.96
N CYS A 9 -18.27 -18.52 22.95
CA CYS A 9 -17.02 -19.24 23.17
C CYS A 9 -17.20 -20.63 23.82
N THR A 10 -18.41 -21.00 24.25
CA THR A 10 -18.67 -22.28 24.94
C THR A 10 -19.54 -23.21 24.10
N ASN A 11 -20.55 -22.67 23.42
CA ASN A 11 -21.64 -23.47 22.85
C ASN A 11 -21.52 -23.70 21.33
N TYR A 12 -20.60 -23.02 20.65
CA TYR A 12 -20.50 -23.04 19.18
C TYR A 12 -19.20 -23.70 18.66
N GLY A 13 -18.59 -24.54 19.48
CA GLY A 13 -17.37 -25.27 19.13
C GLY A 13 -16.12 -24.40 19.15
N LYS A 14 -15.16 -24.70 18.27
CA LYS A 14 -13.91 -23.95 18.15
C LYS A 14 -14.18 -22.62 17.45
N VAL A 15 -13.79 -21.52 18.08
CA VAL A 15 -13.85 -20.17 17.51
C VAL A 15 -12.45 -19.71 17.15
N ASP A 16 -12.20 -19.45 15.86
CA ASP A 16 -10.89 -19.03 15.38
C ASP A 16 -10.65 -17.52 15.56
N ILE A 17 -11.69 -16.69 15.41
CA ILE A 17 -11.57 -15.23 15.49
C ILE A 17 -12.75 -14.64 16.27
N ILE A 18 -12.46 -13.72 17.18
CA ILE A 18 -13.45 -12.77 17.74
C ILE A 18 -13.10 -11.37 17.24
N TRP A 19 -13.99 -10.78 16.46
CA TRP A 19 -13.78 -9.50 15.81
C TRP A 19 -14.67 -8.42 16.45
N PHE A 20 -14.05 -7.46 17.12
CA PHE A 20 -14.73 -6.32 17.75
C PHE A 20 -14.82 -5.14 16.79
N ASP A 21 -15.90 -4.36 16.83
CA ASP A 21 -16.07 -3.15 15.99
C ASP A 21 -15.95 -1.85 16.81
N GLY A 22 -15.28 -1.90 17.96
CA GLY A 22 -15.17 -0.80 18.92
C GLY A 22 -14.23 0.34 18.49
N LEU A 23 -14.22 0.74 17.21
CA LEU A 23 -13.39 1.85 16.75
C LEU A 23 -13.65 3.11 17.60
N GLY A 24 -12.59 3.60 18.24
CA GLY A 24 -12.60 4.83 19.05
C GLY A 24 -13.01 4.67 20.52
N GLY A 25 -13.43 3.48 20.96
CA GLY A 25 -13.63 3.21 22.39
C GLY A 25 -12.35 2.78 23.12
N LYS A 26 -12.37 2.90 24.45
CA LYS A 26 -11.24 2.60 25.33
C LYS A 26 -11.41 1.22 25.96
N ALA A 27 -10.30 0.59 26.36
CA ALA A 27 -10.34 -0.72 27.03
C ALA A 27 -11.30 -0.76 28.23
N ALA A 28 -11.41 0.36 28.97
CA ALA A 28 -12.27 0.51 30.13
C ALA A 28 -13.78 0.44 29.81
N ASP A 29 -14.19 0.86 28.60
CA ASP A 29 -15.61 0.88 28.20
C ASP A 29 -16.22 -0.53 28.16
N TRP A 30 -15.37 -1.55 28.06
CA TRP A 30 -15.74 -2.95 27.89
C TRP A 30 -15.18 -3.90 28.95
N ASP A 31 -14.41 -3.38 29.90
CA ASP A 31 -13.55 -4.18 30.77
C ASP A 31 -12.72 -5.20 29.97
N SER A 32 -12.04 -4.67 28.94
CA SER A 32 -11.37 -5.47 27.91
C SER A 32 -10.30 -6.43 28.44
N PRO A 33 -9.49 -6.07 29.47
CA PRO A 33 -8.53 -7.02 30.04
C PRO A 33 -9.19 -8.29 30.58
N ASN A 34 -10.28 -8.16 31.35
CA ASN A 34 -11.00 -9.32 31.87
C ASN A 34 -11.78 -10.04 30.76
N LEU A 35 -12.33 -9.29 29.80
CA LEU A 35 -13.01 -9.87 28.65
C LEU A 35 -12.08 -10.76 27.83
N VAL A 36 -10.91 -10.24 27.44
CA VAL A 36 -9.90 -10.99 26.68
C VAL A 36 -9.40 -12.19 27.49
N LYS A 37 -9.16 -12.02 28.80
CA LYS A 37 -8.79 -13.12 29.70
C LYS A 37 -9.85 -14.23 29.71
N MET A 38 -11.14 -13.88 29.79
CA MET A 38 -12.24 -14.84 29.74
C MET A 38 -12.28 -15.56 28.38
N ILE A 39 -12.26 -14.81 27.28
CA ILE A 39 -12.31 -15.38 25.92
C ILE A 39 -11.15 -16.36 25.73
N ARG A 40 -9.91 -15.98 26.07
CA ARG A 40 -8.73 -16.86 25.94
C ARG A 40 -8.74 -18.04 26.92
N GLY A 41 -9.40 -17.91 28.07
CA GLY A 41 -9.62 -19.03 28.98
C GLY A 41 -10.55 -20.11 28.39
N LEU A 42 -11.52 -19.70 27.56
CA LEU A 42 -12.48 -20.60 26.90
C LEU A 42 -11.99 -21.09 25.54
N GLN A 43 -11.29 -20.23 24.79
CA GLN A 43 -10.79 -20.47 23.44
C GLN A 43 -9.30 -20.06 23.36
N PRO A 44 -8.35 -20.90 23.82
CA PRO A 44 -6.94 -20.51 23.96
C PRO A 44 -6.21 -20.14 22.66
N ARG A 45 -6.74 -20.54 21.50
CA ARG A 45 -6.15 -20.31 20.18
C ARG A 45 -6.84 -19.21 19.36
N VAL A 46 -7.83 -18.54 19.95
CA VAL A 46 -8.61 -17.50 19.28
C VAL A 46 -7.74 -16.28 18.96
N LEU A 47 -7.95 -15.71 17.77
CA LEU A 47 -7.39 -14.42 17.40
C LEU A 47 -8.40 -13.31 17.73
N ILE A 48 -7.91 -12.19 18.25
CA ILE A 48 -8.72 -11.04 18.62
C ILE A 48 -8.15 -9.80 17.93
N ASN A 49 -8.97 -9.03 17.23
CA ASN A 49 -8.52 -7.83 16.54
C ASN A 49 -8.22 -6.65 17.51
N ASN A 50 -7.59 -5.59 16.99
CA ASN A 50 -7.16 -4.43 17.77
C ASN A 50 -8.28 -3.41 18.13
N ARG A 51 -9.55 -3.83 18.14
CA ARG A 51 -10.72 -2.93 18.25
C ARG A 51 -11.49 -3.01 19.56
N ALA A 52 -10.96 -3.70 20.56
CA ALA A 52 -11.47 -3.68 21.94
C ALA A 52 -10.65 -2.74 22.84
N GLY A 53 -10.06 -1.68 22.30
CA GLY A 53 -9.24 -0.73 23.06
C GLY A 53 -7.92 -1.31 23.62
N LEU A 54 -7.56 -2.52 23.20
CA LEU A 54 -6.28 -3.19 23.45
C LEU A 54 -5.60 -3.47 22.10
N PRO A 55 -4.26 -3.69 22.08
CA PRO A 55 -3.55 -3.93 20.83
C PRO A 55 -4.08 -5.13 20.03
N GLY A 56 -4.62 -6.16 20.69
CA GLY A 56 -5.06 -7.39 20.03
C GLY A 56 -3.92 -8.16 19.34
N ASP A 57 -4.29 -9.13 18.52
CA ASP A 57 -3.36 -10.00 17.79
C ASP A 57 -3.00 -9.45 16.41
N PHE A 58 -3.87 -8.65 15.79
CA PHE A 58 -3.67 -8.10 14.45
C PHE A 58 -4.35 -6.74 14.25
N ASP A 59 -3.83 -5.98 13.29
CA ASP A 59 -4.37 -4.66 12.90
C ASP A 59 -5.48 -4.77 11.85
N THR A 60 -6.42 -3.82 11.83
CA THR A 60 -7.58 -3.86 10.93
C THR A 60 -7.73 -2.63 10.03
N PRO A 61 -6.96 -2.50 8.92
CA PRO A 61 -7.18 -1.46 7.93
C PRO A 61 -8.58 -1.59 7.30
N GLU A 62 -9.48 -0.66 7.64
CA GLU A 62 -10.87 -0.68 7.16
C GLU A 62 -11.03 0.03 5.84
N GLN A 63 -11.73 -0.61 4.89
CA GLN A 63 -12.06 -0.04 3.58
C GLN A 63 -10.84 0.48 2.79
N ARG A 64 -9.64 0.04 3.19
CA ARG A 64 -8.35 0.31 2.54
C ARG A 64 -7.44 -0.89 2.70
N VAL A 65 -6.56 -1.09 1.72
CA VAL A 65 -5.51 -2.11 1.84
C VAL A 65 -4.49 -1.65 2.88
N GLY A 66 -4.04 -2.57 3.73
CA GLY A 66 -2.97 -2.34 4.68
C GLY A 66 -1.62 -2.02 4.01
N THR A 67 -0.68 -1.57 4.81
CA THR A 67 0.69 -1.31 4.36
C THR A 67 1.51 -2.59 4.38
N PHE A 68 2.66 -2.61 3.72
CA PHE A 68 3.60 -3.72 3.85
C PHE A 68 4.10 -3.83 5.29
N GLN A 69 3.83 -4.96 5.96
CA GLN A 69 4.18 -5.15 7.37
C GLN A 69 4.38 -6.65 7.64
N ILE A 70 5.57 -7.03 8.09
CA ILE A 70 5.97 -8.44 8.29
C ILE A 70 6.23 -8.82 9.76
N ASP A 71 6.30 -7.82 10.64
CA ASP A 71 6.57 -7.95 12.07
C ASP A 71 5.30 -8.13 12.90
N ARG A 72 4.14 -7.73 12.36
CA ARG A 72 2.84 -7.90 12.99
C ARG A 72 1.76 -8.23 11.94
N PRO A 73 0.89 -9.22 12.19
CA PRO A 73 -0.21 -9.53 11.28
C PRO A 73 -1.22 -8.38 11.17
N TRP A 74 -1.84 -8.25 10.00
CA TRP A 74 -2.95 -7.34 9.78
C TRP A 74 -3.96 -7.95 8.80
N GLU A 75 -5.20 -7.51 8.90
CA GLU A 75 -6.32 -7.96 8.07
C GLU A 75 -7.09 -6.76 7.55
N THR A 76 -7.06 -6.54 6.23
CA THR A 76 -7.94 -5.57 5.60
C THR A 76 -9.36 -6.09 5.65
N CYS A 77 -10.26 -5.35 6.29
CA CYS A 77 -11.69 -5.60 6.21
C CYS A 77 -12.30 -4.70 5.12
N MET A 78 -12.85 -5.31 4.08
CA MET A 78 -13.36 -4.58 2.91
C MET A 78 -14.64 -5.21 2.37
N THR A 79 -15.55 -4.38 1.90
CA THR A 79 -16.82 -4.83 1.30
C THR A 79 -16.68 -5.12 -0.19
N ILE A 80 -17.40 -6.11 -0.71
CA ILE A 80 -17.50 -6.32 -2.18
C ILE A 80 -18.29 -5.21 -2.86
N CYS A 81 -19.27 -4.64 -2.16
CA CYS A 81 -20.06 -3.47 -2.57
C CYS A 81 -19.62 -2.22 -1.78
N ARG A 82 -20.41 -1.14 -1.76
CA ARG A 82 -20.09 0.07 -0.99
C ARG A 82 -20.60 0.02 0.45
N GLN A 83 -21.57 -0.85 0.75
CA GLN A 83 -22.14 -1.02 2.08
C GLN A 83 -21.73 -2.36 2.70
N TRP A 84 -21.67 -2.40 4.04
CA TRP A 84 -21.46 -3.64 4.80
C TRP A 84 -22.69 -4.55 4.75
N ALA A 85 -23.87 -3.98 5.01
CA ALA A 85 -25.15 -4.65 4.81
C ALA A 85 -25.56 -4.63 3.33
N TRP A 86 -26.44 -5.56 2.94
CA TRP A 86 -27.00 -5.55 1.60
C TRP A 86 -27.84 -4.30 1.34
N LYS A 87 -27.66 -3.69 0.16
CA LYS A 87 -28.45 -2.57 -0.34
C LYS A 87 -28.88 -2.86 -1.78
N PRO A 88 -30.18 -2.74 -2.13
CA PRO A 88 -30.63 -2.92 -3.51
C PRO A 88 -29.89 -1.95 -4.44
N GLY A 89 -29.38 -2.47 -5.56
CA GLY A 89 -28.70 -1.65 -6.57
C GLY A 89 -27.35 -1.07 -6.13
N ASP A 90 -26.72 -1.61 -5.09
CA ASP A 90 -25.41 -1.12 -4.68
C ASP A 90 -24.34 -1.36 -5.75
N THR A 91 -23.36 -0.45 -5.79
CA THR A 91 -22.23 -0.52 -6.72
C THR A 91 -21.25 -1.59 -6.24
N MET A 92 -21.09 -2.64 -7.05
CA MET A 92 -20.20 -3.77 -6.76
C MET A 92 -18.83 -3.54 -7.41
N LYS A 93 -17.75 -3.87 -6.70
CA LYS A 93 -16.38 -3.83 -7.22
C LYS A 93 -16.24 -4.73 -8.45
N SER A 94 -15.50 -4.29 -9.46
CA SER A 94 -15.15 -5.08 -10.65
C SER A 94 -14.25 -6.27 -10.30
N LEU A 95 -14.14 -7.29 -11.17
CA LEU A 95 -13.23 -8.42 -10.94
C LEU A 95 -11.79 -7.92 -10.74
N LYS A 96 -11.36 -6.97 -11.57
CA LYS A 96 -10.06 -6.30 -11.47
C LYS A 96 -9.86 -5.66 -10.10
N GLN A 97 -10.84 -4.94 -9.58
CA GLN A 97 -10.75 -4.33 -8.25
C GLN A 97 -10.67 -5.37 -7.13
N CYS A 98 -11.44 -6.47 -7.24
CA CYS A 98 -11.40 -7.53 -6.24
C CYS A 98 -10.05 -8.27 -6.23
N LEU A 99 -9.52 -8.62 -7.41
CA LEU A 99 -8.21 -9.27 -7.51
C LEU A 99 -7.07 -8.35 -7.10
N ASP A 100 -7.08 -7.08 -7.51
CA ASP A 100 -6.09 -6.08 -7.09
C ASP A 100 -6.08 -5.94 -5.55
N THR A 101 -7.26 -5.89 -4.91
CA THR A 101 -7.36 -5.86 -3.44
C THR A 101 -6.73 -7.10 -2.80
N LEU A 102 -7.08 -8.30 -3.28
CA LEU A 102 -6.57 -9.57 -2.74
C LEU A 102 -5.05 -9.66 -2.88
N ILE A 103 -4.55 -9.38 -4.09
CA ILE A 103 -3.13 -9.47 -4.43
C ILE A 103 -2.31 -8.47 -3.61
N ARG A 104 -2.79 -7.24 -3.45
CA ARG A 104 -2.11 -6.24 -2.62
C ARG A 104 -2.15 -6.58 -1.13
N CYS A 105 -3.22 -7.21 -0.64
CA CYS A 105 -3.24 -7.72 0.74
C CYS A 105 -2.17 -8.78 0.94
N ALA A 106 -2.17 -9.81 0.09
CA ALA A 106 -1.19 -10.89 0.16
C ALA A 106 0.25 -10.36 0.02
N GLY A 107 0.49 -9.45 -0.93
CA GLY A 107 1.82 -8.88 -1.15
C GLY A 107 2.27 -7.89 -0.08
N GLY A 108 1.34 -7.35 0.71
CA GLY A 108 1.61 -6.57 1.91
C GLY A 108 1.86 -7.43 3.17
N ASP A 109 1.89 -8.75 3.01
CA ASP A 109 1.98 -9.77 4.07
C ASP A 109 0.76 -9.77 5.03
N GLY A 110 -0.41 -9.37 4.51
CA GLY A 110 -1.66 -9.28 5.24
C GLY A 110 -2.75 -10.24 4.74
N ASN A 111 -3.85 -10.28 5.48
CA ASN A 111 -5.06 -11.02 5.12
C ASN A 111 -6.15 -10.10 4.53
N LEU A 112 -7.04 -10.67 3.71
CA LEU A 112 -8.25 -9.98 3.23
C LEU A 112 -9.51 -10.63 3.84
N LEU A 113 -10.20 -9.89 4.70
CA LEU A 113 -11.58 -10.18 5.08
C LEU A 113 -12.50 -9.47 4.09
N PHE A 114 -13.10 -10.24 3.17
CA PHE A 114 -13.95 -9.72 2.11
C PHE A 114 -15.43 -9.92 2.41
N ASN A 115 -16.10 -8.84 2.81
CA ASN A 115 -17.50 -8.87 3.23
C ASN A 115 -18.47 -8.96 2.04
N VAL A 116 -19.46 -9.84 2.20
CA VAL A 116 -20.66 -9.96 1.38
C VAL A 116 -21.90 -9.70 2.23
N GLY A 117 -22.93 -9.11 1.63
CA GLY A 117 -24.19 -8.80 2.32
C GLY A 117 -25.30 -9.74 1.87
N PRO A 118 -25.87 -10.58 2.77
CA PRO A 118 -27.07 -11.36 2.47
C PRO A 118 -28.28 -10.47 2.21
N MET A 119 -29.12 -10.86 1.25
CA MET A 119 -30.41 -10.26 0.96
C MET A 119 -31.40 -10.51 2.12
N PRO A 120 -32.54 -9.79 2.19
CA PRO A 120 -33.60 -10.07 3.18
C PRO A 120 -34.15 -11.50 3.15
N THR A 121 -33.93 -12.23 2.04
CA THR A 121 -34.28 -13.66 1.92
C THR A 121 -33.30 -14.58 2.65
N GLY A 122 -32.19 -14.05 3.17
CA GLY A 122 -31.09 -14.82 3.78
C GLY A 122 -30.05 -15.33 2.78
N GLU A 123 -30.27 -15.16 1.47
CA GLU A 123 -29.36 -15.61 0.43
C GLU A 123 -28.30 -14.55 0.09
N ILE A 124 -27.09 -14.97 -0.31
CA ILE A 124 -26.10 -14.05 -0.87
C ILE A 124 -26.59 -13.59 -2.25
N GLU A 125 -26.54 -12.29 -2.52
CA GLU A 125 -26.96 -11.70 -3.78
C GLU A 125 -26.28 -12.38 -4.99
N PRO A 126 -27.02 -12.77 -6.05
CA PRO A 126 -26.46 -13.50 -7.19
C PRO A 126 -25.26 -12.84 -7.87
N ARG A 127 -25.21 -11.49 -7.93
CA ARG A 127 -24.06 -10.75 -8.47
C ARG A 127 -22.79 -10.95 -7.63
N GLN A 128 -22.93 -10.95 -6.30
CA GLN A 128 -21.82 -11.17 -5.37
C GLN A 128 -21.31 -12.62 -5.49
N VAL A 129 -22.23 -13.60 -5.61
CA VAL A 129 -21.88 -15.00 -5.87
C VAL A 129 -21.11 -15.15 -7.17
N ALA A 130 -21.58 -14.54 -8.27
CA ALA A 130 -20.89 -14.60 -9.56
C ALA A 130 -19.47 -14.01 -9.47
N ARG A 131 -19.31 -12.85 -8.83
CA ARG A 131 -18.01 -12.19 -8.64
C ARG A 131 -17.04 -13.03 -7.80
N LEU A 132 -17.52 -13.66 -6.73
CA LEU A 132 -16.70 -14.58 -5.92
C LEU A 132 -16.30 -15.83 -6.71
N LYS A 133 -17.18 -16.37 -7.56
CA LYS A 133 -16.85 -17.50 -8.45
C LYS A 133 -15.80 -17.14 -9.49
N GLU A 134 -15.83 -15.93 -10.05
CA GLU A 134 -14.79 -15.41 -10.95
C GLU A 134 -13.44 -15.31 -10.22
N MET A 135 -13.40 -14.74 -9.01
CA MET A 135 -12.18 -14.73 -8.18
C MET A 135 -11.69 -16.14 -7.88
N GLY A 136 -12.60 -17.05 -7.53
CA GLY A 136 -12.28 -18.45 -7.27
C GLY A 136 -11.75 -19.19 -8.50
N ALA A 137 -12.19 -18.82 -9.72
CA ALA A 137 -11.64 -19.37 -10.95
C ALA A 137 -10.18 -18.94 -11.16
N TRP A 138 -9.90 -17.65 -10.95
CA TRP A 138 -8.53 -17.13 -11.01
C TRP A 138 -7.63 -17.79 -9.94
N LEU A 139 -8.12 -17.93 -8.70
CA LEU A 139 -7.39 -18.60 -7.61
C LEU A 139 -7.18 -20.10 -7.83
N ARG A 140 -8.02 -20.79 -8.59
CA ARG A 140 -7.77 -22.20 -8.94
C ARG A 140 -6.56 -22.35 -9.86
N GLU A 141 -6.34 -21.39 -10.75
CA GLU A 141 -5.23 -21.43 -11.71
C GLU A 141 -3.94 -20.85 -11.14
N TYR A 142 -4.05 -19.73 -10.41
CA TYR A 142 -2.90 -18.96 -9.94
C TYR A 142 -2.77 -18.92 -8.41
N GLY A 143 -3.57 -19.70 -7.68
CA GLY A 143 -3.58 -19.67 -6.21
C GLY A 143 -2.24 -20.04 -5.56
N GLU A 144 -1.31 -20.65 -6.30
CA GLU A 144 0.05 -20.90 -5.79
C GLU A 144 0.84 -19.62 -5.46
N SER A 145 0.48 -18.49 -6.07
CA SER A 145 1.09 -17.17 -5.79
C SER A 145 0.41 -16.44 -4.62
N ILE A 146 -0.67 -16.97 -4.06
CA ILE A 146 -1.41 -16.37 -2.93
C ILE A 146 -1.41 -17.28 -1.70
N TYR A 147 -1.72 -18.56 -1.86
CA TYR A 147 -1.83 -19.49 -0.75
C TYR A 147 -0.45 -19.97 -0.27
N ALA A 148 -0.27 -19.99 1.05
CA ALA A 148 0.97 -20.38 1.73
C ALA A 148 2.20 -19.57 1.26
N THR A 149 1.98 -18.33 0.84
CA THR A 149 3.04 -17.36 0.58
C THR A 149 3.21 -16.41 1.76
N ARG A 150 4.30 -15.65 1.74
CA ARG A 150 4.48 -14.42 2.52
C ARG A 150 4.51 -13.24 1.53
N GLY A 151 4.18 -12.05 2.01
CA GLY A 151 4.28 -10.83 1.22
C GLY A 151 5.72 -10.42 0.94
N GLY A 152 5.94 -9.74 -0.18
CA GLY A 152 7.27 -9.31 -0.62
C GLY A 152 8.00 -10.34 -1.49
N PRO A 153 9.32 -10.23 -1.66
CA PRO A 153 10.21 -9.26 -1.00
C PRO A 153 10.08 -7.83 -1.57
N PHE A 154 9.42 -7.63 -2.71
CA PHE A 154 9.18 -6.28 -3.24
C PHE A 154 7.87 -5.72 -2.69
N ARG A 155 7.97 -4.56 -2.02
CA ARG A 155 6.81 -3.88 -1.44
C ARG A 155 5.76 -3.58 -2.53
N PRO A 156 4.46 -3.69 -2.21
CA PRO A 156 3.41 -3.23 -3.12
C PRO A 156 3.63 -1.78 -3.54
N GLY A 157 3.35 -1.47 -4.80
CA GLY A 157 3.49 -0.13 -5.36
C GLY A 157 2.56 0.10 -6.54
N PRO A 158 2.73 1.20 -7.30
CA PRO A 158 1.90 1.48 -8.48
C PRO A 158 1.90 0.36 -9.52
N TRP A 159 3.01 -0.38 -9.65
CA TRP A 159 3.17 -1.48 -10.59
C TRP A 159 2.36 -2.75 -10.21
N GLY A 160 2.08 -2.95 -8.91
CA GLY A 160 1.47 -4.17 -8.40
C GLY A 160 2.03 -4.58 -7.04
N ALA A 161 2.26 -5.87 -6.85
CA ALA A 161 2.77 -6.43 -5.60
C ALA A 161 3.60 -7.71 -5.83
N SER A 162 4.31 -8.17 -4.81
CA SER A 162 4.96 -9.48 -4.85
C SER A 162 4.64 -10.31 -3.62
N THR A 163 4.64 -11.62 -3.80
CA THR A 163 4.61 -12.62 -2.74
C THR A 163 5.75 -13.61 -2.95
N HIS A 164 6.06 -14.42 -1.94
CA HIS A 164 7.10 -15.44 -2.07
C HIS A 164 6.80 -16.71 -1.27
N ARG A 165 7.36 -17.82 -1.75
CA ARG A 165 7.31 -19.13 -1.08
C ARG A 165 8.54 -19.94 -1.46
N GLY A 166 9.26 -20.46 -0.47
CA GLY A 166 10.49 -21.21 -0.71
C GLY A 166 11.53 -20.34 -1.40
N ASP A 167 12.02 -20.80 -2.56
CA ASP A 167 12.99 -20.11 -3.42
C ASP A 167 12.34 -19.27 -4.54
N THR A 168 11.02 -19.12 -4.53
CA THR A 168 10.27 -18.48 -5.62
C THR A 168 9.62 -17.19 -5.16
N ILE A 169 9.84 -16.11 -5.93
CA ILE A 169 9.10 -14.85 -5.85
C ILE A 169 8.04 -14.86 -6.95
N TYR A 170 6.80 -14.48 -6.62
CA TYR A 170 5.73 -14.24 -7.56
C TYR A 170 5.52 -12.73 -7.69
N LEU A 171 5.76 -12.20 -8.89
CA LEU A 171 5.50 -10.80 -9.24
C LEU A 171 4.12 -10.68 -9.86
N HIS A 172 3.22 -9.98 -9.20
CA HIS A 172 1.91 -9.62 -9.72
C HIS A 172 1.96 -8.22 -10.32
N ILE A 173 2.04 -8.13 -11.65
CA ILE A 173 2.12 -6.85 -12.36
C ILE A 173 0.70 -6.44 -12.78
N LEU A 174 0.09 -5.60 -11.95
CA LEU A 174 -1.30 -5.14 -12.07
C LEU A 174 -1.44 -3.90 -12.94
N GLN A 175 -0.36 -3.13 -13.08
CA GLN A 175 -0.32 -1.93 -13.90
C GLN A 175 1.08 -1.69 -14.48
N TRP A 176 1.14 -1.44 -15.77
CA TRP A 176 2.37 -1.11 -16.47
C TRP A 176 2.54 0.41 -16.53
N THR A 177 3.62 0.93 -15.94
CA THR A 177 3.99 2.36 -15.98
C THR A 177 5.06 2.67 -17.03
N GLY A 178 5.49 1.65 -17.79
CA GLY A 178 6.49 1.71 -18.85
C GLY A 178 6.59 0.36 -19.57
N ASP A 179 7.69 0.17 -20.30
CA ASP A 179 7.95 -1.07 -21.04
C ASP A 179 8.42 -2.23 -20.15
N SER A 180 9.02 -1.90 -19.00
CA SER A 180 9.46 -2.85 -17.98
C SER A 180 9.06 -2.38 -16.58
N VAL A 181 9.01 -3.33 -15.65
CA VAL A 181 8.96 -3.08 -14.22
C VAL A 181 10.39 -3.12 -13.68
N ARG A 182 10.79 -2.06 -12.98
CA ARG A 182 12.10 -1.97 -12.32
C ARG A 182 11.93 -2.20 -10.82
N LEU A 183 12.60 -3.21 -10.30
CA LEU A 183 12.58 -3.64 -8.91
C LEU A 183 13.96 -3.41 -8.26
N PRO A 184 14.03 -3.27 -6.92
CA PRO A 184 15.29 -3.17 -6.19
C PRO A 184 16.23 -4.34 -6.48
N PRO A 185 17.55 -4.11 -6.35
CA PRO A 185 18.48 -5.21 -6.34
C PRO A 185 18.25 -6.07 -5.09
N ILE A 186 18.50 -7.37 -5.23
CA ILE A 186 18.46 -8.35 -4.15
C ILE A 186 19.79 -9.10 -4.14
N GLU A 187 20.23 -9.57 -2.98
CA GLU A 187 21.48 -10.32 -2.84
C GLU A 187 21.44 -11.72 -3.48
N LYS A 188 20.25 -12.30 -3.65
CA LYS A 188 20.04 -13.63 -4.25
C LYS A 188 20.10 -13.56 -5.77
N LYS A 189 20.63 -14.58 -6.44
CA LYS A 189 20.64 -14.64 -7.90
C LYS A 189 19.33 -15.21 -8.43
N ILE A 190 18.79 -14.61 -9.47
CA ILE A 190 17.68 -15.18 -10.23
C ILE A 190 18.24 -16.25 -11.17
N VAL A 191 17.87 -17.51 -10.93
CA VAL A 191 18.34 -18.69 -11.68
C VAL A 191 17.29 -19.25 -12.64
N GLY A 192 16.13 -18.59 -12.74
CA GLY A 192 15.12 -18.88 -13.73
C GLY A 192 13.86 -18.05 -13.53
N HIS A 193 13.01 -18.01 -14.55
CA HIS A 193 11.74 -17.30 -14.51
C HIS A 193 10.70 -17.96 -15.41
N ARG A 194 9.41 -17.74 -15.09
CA ARG A 194 8.26 -18.22 -15.87
C ARG A 194 7.11 -17.24 -15.77
N VAL A 195 6.45 -16.95 -16.89
CA VAL A 195 5.18 -16.20 -16.89
C VAL A 195 4.04 -17.19 -16.67
N LEU A 196 3.40 -17.15 -15.50
CA LEU A 196 2.32 -18.08 -15.15
C LEU A 196 1.06 -17.81 -15.96
N THR A 197 0.82 -16.55 -16.31
CA THR A 197 -0.33 -16.11 -17.12
C THR A 197 -0.09 -16.19 -18.63
N GLY A 198 0.94 -16.93 -19.05
CA GLY A 198 1.28 -17.20 -20.45
C GLY A 198 2.24 -16.21 -21.10
N GLY A 199 2.99 -16.70 -22.10
CA GLY A 199 4.01 -15.93 -22.81
C GLY A 199 5.41 -16.07 -22.20
N THR A 200 6.29 -15.12 -22.54
CA THR A 200 7.68 -15.07 -22.08
C THR A 200 7.98 -13.70 -21.49
N ALA A 201 8.86 -13.67 -20.48
CA ALA A 201 9.40 -12.43 -19.94
C ALA A 201 10.90 -12.36 -20.22
N GLU A 202 11.42 -11.14 -20.33
CA GLU A 202 12.85 -10.89 -20.20
C GLU A 202 13.11 -10.40 -18.78
N VAL A 203 14.12 -11.00 -18.13
CA VAL A 203 14.52 -10.65 -16.76
C VAL A 203 16.01 -10.34 -16.79
N ARG A 204 16.36 -9.11 -16.39
CA ARG A 204 17.75 -8.66 -16.29
C ARG A 204 18.03 -8.26 -14.84
N GLN A 205 18.91 -9.00 -14.18
CA GLN A 205 19.41 -8.67 -12.86
C GLN A 205 20.79 -7.98 -12.97
N THR A 206 20.94 -6.82 -12.35
CA THR A 206 22.22 -6.11 -12.19
C THR A 206 22.50 -5.81 -10.72
N ALA A 207 23.61 -5.13 -10.42
CA ALA A 207 23.91 -4.69 -9.06
C ALA A 207 22.96 -3.57 -8.58
N GLU A 208 22.31 -2.86 -9.50
CA GLU A 208 21.49 -1.68 -9.22
C GLU A 208 19.98 -1.96 -9.24
N ALA A 209 19.52 -2.99 -9.94
CA ALA A 209 18.11 -3.34 -10.06
C ALA A 209 17.86 -4.72 -10.68
N ILE A 210 16.60 -5.15 -10.62
CA ILE A 210 16.03 -6.18 -11.47
C ILE A 210 15.03 -5.51 -12.42
N GLU A 211 15.19 -5.74 -13.72
CA GLU A 211 14.25 -5.29 -14.74
C GLU A 211 13.49 -6.49 -15.30
N VAL A 212 12.15 -6.39 -15.32
CA VAL A 212 11.25 -7.43 -15.84
C VAL A 212 10.38 -6.82 -16.93
N SER A 213 10.44 -7.38 -18.14
CA SER A 213 9.57 -6.98 -19.26
C SER A 213 8.75 -8.16 -19.75
N VAL A 214 7.52 -7.88 -20.16
CA VAL A 214 6.66 -8.83 -20.88
C VAL A 214 6.15 -8.13 -22.13
N PRO A 215 6.20 -8.75 -23.32
CA PRO A 215 5.70 -8.14 -24.55
C PRO A 215 4.25 -7.66 -24.40
N PRO A 216 3.87 -6.46 -24.89
CA PRO A 216 2.53 -5.90 -24.70
C PRO A 216 1.37 -6.85 -25.04
N LEU A 217 1.51 -7.63 -26.11
CA LEU A 217 0.51 -8.62 -26.56
C LEU A 217 0.33 -9.83 -25.63
N ARG A 218 1.22 -10.00 -24.65
CA ARG A 218 1.20 -11.11 -23.67
C ARG A 218 0.87 -10.62 -22.26
N ARG A 219 0.72 -9.31 -22.04
CA ARG A 219 0.31 -8.74 -20.77
C ARG A 219 -1.16 -9.04 -20.54
N GLN A 220 -1.50 -9.48 -19.35
CA GLN A 220 -2.88 -9.65 -18.91
C GLN A 220 -3.35 -8.40 -18.18
N GLU A 221 -4.60 -7.99 -18.44
CA GLU A 221 -5.20 -6.80 -17.83
C GLU A 221 -5.46 -6.95 -16.33
N LEU A 222 -5.84 -8.16 -15.89
CA LEU A 222 -6.16 -8.44 -14.49
C LEU A 222 -4.90 -8.56 -13.64
N ASP A 223 -3.94 -9.35 -14.11
CA ASP A 223 -2.65 -9.59 -13.47
C ASP A 223 -1.69 -10.26 -14.44
N THR A 224 -0.55 -9.64 -14.74
CA THR A 224 0.56 -10.33 -15.44
C THR A 224 1.49 -10.94 -14.40
N LEU A 225 1.43 -12.27 -14.25
CA LEU A 225 2.09 -13.00 -13.17
C LEU A 225 3.41 -13.63 -13.62
N VAL A 226 4.52 -13.19 -13.03
CA VAL A 226 5.87 -13.71 -13.32
C VAL A 226 6.46 -14.35 -12.08
N ALA A 227 6.78 -15.64 -12.15
CA ALA A 227 7.53 -16.34 -11.11
C ALA A 227 9.04 -16.20 -11.39
N LEU A 228 9.80 -15.81 -10.37
CA LEU A 228 11.26 -15.74 -10.37
C LEU A 228 11.81 -16.76 -9.38
N ARG A 229 12.61 -17.70 -9.87
CA ARG A 229 13.29 -18.71 -9.04
C ARG A 229 14.67 -18.21 -8.67
N LEU A 230 15.00 -18.31 -7.39
CA LEU A 230 16.25 -17.86 -6.80
C LEU A 230 17.21 -19.02 -6.55
N ASP A 231 18.49 -18.69 -6.32
CA ASP A 231 19.52 -19.65 -5.87
C ASP A 231 19.43 -19.98 -4.36
N GLY A 232 18.40 -19.53 -3.66
CA GLY A 232 18.16 -19.82 -2.26
C GLY A 232 16.79 -19.30 -1.78
N PRO A 233 16.47 -19.43 -0.48
CA PRO A 233 15.18 -19.02 0.06
C PRO A 233 14.92 -17.52 -0.15
N ALA A 234 13.73 -17.20 -0.68
CA ALA A 234 13.27 -15.83 -0.85
C ALA A 234 13.05 -15.11 0.50
N ALA A 235 12.77 -15.86 1.56
CA ALA A 235 12.58 -15.33 2.91
C ALA A 235 13.86 -14.71 3.51
N ASP A 236 15.03 -15.05 2.98
CA ASP A 236 16.31 -14.47 3.43
C ASP A 236 16.54 -13.07 2.87
N ILE A 237 15.79 -12.68 1.82
CA ILE A 237 16.00 -11.42 1.13
C ILE A 237 15.74 -10.27 2.10
N GLN A 238 16.77 -9.48 2.36
CA GLN A 238 16.60 -8.21 3.03
C GLN A 238 15.95 -7.23 2.04
N VAL A 239 14.69 -6.90 2.28
CA VAL A 239 13.94 -5.94 1.46
C VAL A 239 14.61 -4.58 1.55
N GLY A 240 15.45 -4.24 0.57
CA GLY A 240 15.80 -2.86 0.30
C GLY A 240 14.52 -2.10 -0.07
N ALA A 241 14.36 -0.87 0.46
CA ALA A 241 13.28 0.01 0.01
C ALA A 241 13.26 0.06 -1.52
N LEU A 242 12.05 0.10 -2.11
CA LEU A 242 11.84 0.34 -3.53
C LEU A 242 12.38 1.74 -3.85
N ARG A 243 13.69 1.86 -4.02
CA ARG A 243 14.31 3.14 -4.34
C ARG A 243 13.68 3.57 -5.66
N SER A 244 12.82 4.58 -5.60
CA SER A 244 12.12 5.15 -6.74
C SER A 244 13.10 5.62 -7.82
N GLY A 245 14.39 5.72 -7.47
CA GLY A 245 15.41 6.44 -8.21
C GLY A 245 15.34 7.92 -7.91
N SER A 246 14.54 8.33 -6.91
CA SER A 246 14.48 9.72 -6.52
C SER A 246 15.80 10.14 -5.87
N VAL A 247 16.28 11.32 -6.28
CA VAL A 247 17.43 11.97 -5.62
C VAL A 247 17.08 12.51 -4.24
N ALA A 248 15.79 12.57 -3.90
CA ALA A 248 15.27 13.00 -2.60
C ALA A 248 15.14 11.87 -1.57
N THR A 249 15.19 10.60 -1.99
CA THR A 249 14.98 9.45 -1.08
C THR A 249 16.03 9.43 0.04
N GLY A 250 15.56 9.34 1.28
CA GLY A 250 16.40 9.26 2.49
C GLY A 250 17.18 10.54 2.81
N LYS A 251 16.89 11.64 2.12
CA LYS A 251 17.55 12.93 2.33
C LYS A 251 16.98 13.66 3.55
N LYS A 252 17.74 14.62 4.07
CA LYS A 252 17.29 15.44 5.20
C LYS A 252 16.12 16.30 4.76
N ALA A 253 15.08 16.34 5.59
CA ALA A 253 13.84 17.05 5.30
C ALA A 253 13.44 17.97 6.45
N ALA A 254 12.71 19.02 6.10
CA ALA A 254 12.07 19.93 7.04
C ALA A 254 10.64 20.24 6.56
N ALA A 255 9.77 20.61 7.48
CA ALA A 255 8.43 21.07 7.14
C ALA A 255 7.97 22.18 8.08
N SER A 256 7.04 23.01 7.61
CA SER A 256 6.43 24.09 8.41
C SER A 256 5.50 23.57 9.51
N ASN A 257 4.94 22.37 9.34
CA ASN A 257 4.03 21.75 10.28
C ASN A 257 4.18 20.22 10.22
N VAL A 258 4.00 19.56 11.36
CA VAL A 258 3.94 18.10 11.50
C VAL A 258 2.79 17.78 12.44
N TYR A 259 1.89 16.90 12.00
CA TYR A 259 0.68 16.51 12.74
C TYR A 259 1.01 16.17 14.20
N ARG A 260 0.54 17.02 15.12
CA ARG A 260 0.73 16.92 16.57
C ARG A 260 2.19 16.71 16.99
N ASN A 261 3.14 17.18 16.17
CA ASN A 261 4.58 16.96 16.35
C ASN A 261 4.96 15.48 16.49
N MET A 262 4.17 14.57 15.89
CA MET A 262 4.42 13.13 15.96
C MET A 262 5.46 12.74 14.90
N LYS A 263 6.59 12.15 15.34
CA LYS A 263 7.68 11.72 14.44
C LYS A 263 7.23 10.80 13.30
N GLN A 264 6.24 9.93 13.55
CA GLN A 264 5.68 9.04 12.53
C GLN A 264 4.96 9.76 11.37
N HIS A 265 4.80 11.08 11.45
CA HIS A 265 4.23 11.95 10.42
C HIS A 265 5.18 13.06 9.97
N GLY A 266 6.48 12.93 10.28
CA GLY A 266 7.50 13.89 9.90
C GLY A 266 7.71 14.01 8.38
N PRO A 267 8.41 15.06 7.91
CA PRO A 267 8.65 15.27 6.48
C PRO A 267 9.46 14.15 5.82
N GLU A 268 10.30 13.45 6.57
CA GLU A 268 11.05 12.29 6.09
C GLU A 268 10.16 11.16 5.57
N LYS A 269 8.91 11.10 6.03
CA LYS A 269 7.90 10.10 5.66
C LYS A 269 7.25 10.33 4.31
N ALA A 270 7.55 11.45 3.65
CA ALA A 270 7.24 11.65 2.25
C ALA A 270 8.47 11.44 1.36
N LEU A 271 9.64 11.08 1.93
CA LEU A 271 10.90 10.94 1.22
C LEU A 271 11.55 9.57 1.47
N ASP A 272 10.83 8.58 1.99
CA ASP A 272 11.40 7.27 2.35
C ASP A 272 11.07 6.15 1.36
N ASP A 273 10.36 6.46 0.26
CA ASP A 273 9.85 5.49 -0.71
C ASP A 273 9.01 4.36 -0.03
N ASP A 274 8.43 4.65 1.13
CA ASP A 274 7.50 3.76 1.82
C ASP A 274 6.06 4.25 1.61
N PRO A 275 5.28 3.63 0.68
CA PRO A 275 3.92 4.05 0.39
C PRO A 275 2.95 3.87 1.57
N GLY A 276 3.41 3.26 2.67
CA GLY A 276 2.66 3.14 3.92
C GLY A 276 2.88 4.26 4.92
N THR A 277 3.86 5.15 4.70
CA THR A 277 4.15 6.28 5.57
C THR A 277 3.84 7.60 4.89
N ARG A 278 3.64 8.66 5.66
CA ARG A 278 3.21 9.96 5.13
C ARG A 278 3.71 11.11 5.97
N TRP A 279 4.06 12.21 5.31
CA TRP A 279 4.07 13.50 5.97
C TRP A 279 2.63 14.00 6.14
N ALA A 280 2.30 14.48 7.33
CA ALA A 280 0.96 14.98 7.63
C ALA A 280 1.03 16.28 8.41
N THR A 281 0.03 17.14 8.21
CA THR A 281 -0.14 18.38 8.96
C THR A 281 -1.37 18.35 9.87
N ASP A 282 -1.42 19.27 10.83
CA ASP A 282 -2.56 19.43 11.74
C ASP A 282 -3.85 19.81 11.00
N ALA A 283 -4.99 19.38 11.55
CA ALA A 283 -6.30 19.80 11.07
C ALA A 283 -6.41 21.33 11.13
N GLY A 284 -7.03 21.92 10.11
CA GLY A 284 -7.13 23.36 9.92
C GLY A 284 -5.91 24.00 9.24
N THR A 285 -4.82 23.27 9.01
CA THR A 285 -3.65 23.80 8.26
C THR A 285 -4.03 24.02 6.80
N ARG A 286 -4.02 25.26 6.32
CA ARG A 286 -4.39 25.63 4.93
C ARG A 286 -3.22 26.01 4.05
N GLU A 287 -2.05 26.21 4.66
CA GLU A 287 -0.79 26.53 4.02
C GLU A 287 0.32 25.76 4.73
N ALA A 288 1.22 25.14 3.96
CA ALA A 288 2.33 24.39 4.52
C ALA A 288 3.44 24.21 3.48
N TRP A 289 4.66 23.95 3.93
CA TRP A 289 5.74 23.52 3.04
C TRP A 289 6.47 22.31 3.58
N ILE A 290 6.98 21.51 2.64
CA ILE A 290 7.96 20.45 2.88
C ILE A 290 9.19 20.73 2.03
N GLU A 291 10.36 20.73 2.64
CA GLU A 291 11.66 20.99 2.04
C GLU A 291 12.56 19.75 2.16
N VAL A 292 13.37 19.51 1.13
CA VAL A 292 14.44 18.51 1.11
C VAL A 292 15.80 19.16 0.83
N ASP A 293 16.81 18.78 1.60
CA ASP A 293 18.25 19.01 1.33
C ASP A 293 18.84 17.76 0.65
N LEU A 294 19.07 17.86 -0.66
CA LEU A 294 19.60 16.78 -1.51
C LEU A 294 21.06 16.40 -1.19
N SER A 295 21.67 17.05 -0.19
CA SER A 295 23.07 16.92 0.27
C SER A 295 24.08 17.54 -0.70
N ASP A 296 23.90 17.31 -2.00
CA ASP A 296 24.73 17.85 -3.08
C ASP A 296 23.89 18.61 -4.10
N THR A 297 24.53 19.47 -4.89
CA THR A 297 23.89 20.14 -6.02
C THR A 297 23.73 19.17 -7.19
N VAL A 298 22.52 18.65 -7.38
CA VAL A 298 22.16 17.67 -8.41
C VAL A 298 21.26 18.29 -9.48
N THR A 299 21.24 17.70 -10.68
CA THR A 299 20.34 18.11 -11.76
C THR A 299 19.00 17.39 -11.61
N ILE A 300 17.92 18.13 -11.43
CA ILE A 300 16.55 17.59 -11.40
C ILE A 300 15.77 18.09 -12.61
N GLY A 301 14.83 17.28 -13.11
CA GLY A 301 13.96 17.67 -14.23
C GLY A 301 12.57 17.06 -14.17
N ARG A 302 12.27 16.27 -13.13
CA ARG A 302 10.97 15.63 -12.96
C ARG A 302 10.61 15.51 -11.49
N THR A 303 9.31 15.50 -11.21
CA THR A 303 8.76 15.23 -9.88
C THR A 303 7.63 14.22 -9.95
N MET A 304 7.48 13.45 -8.88
CA MET A 304 6.27 12.69 -8.57
C MET A 304 5.81 13.09 -7.16
N ILE A 305 4.52 13.38 -7.00
CA ILE A 305 3.94 13.76 -5.72
C ILE A 305 2.64 13.00 -5.53
N ASP A 306 2.50 12.30 -4.41
CA ASP A 306 1.32 11.52 -4.07
C ASP A 306 0.60 12.16 -2.87
N GLU A 307 -0.55 12.78 -3.12
CA GLU A 307 -1.40 13.33 -2.06
C GLU A 307 -2.26 12.22 -1.46
N CYS A 308 -2.43 12.22 -0.14
CA CYS A 308 -3.42 11.38 0.50
C CYS A 308 -4.83 11.90 0.22
N VAL A 309 -5.50 11.27 -0.75
CA VAL A 309 -6.86 11.62 -1.16
C VAL A 309 -7.93 10.78 -0.45
N GLU A 310 -7.53 9.75 0.31
CA GLU A 310 -8.40 8.85 1.06
C GLU A 310 -9.26 9.62 2.09
N TRP A 311 -8.72 10.70 2.65
CA TRP A 311 -9.40 11.57 3.62
C TRP A 311 -9.78 12.93 3.03
N GLY A 312 -10.04 12.94 1.72
CA GLY A 312 -10.32 14.12 0.91
C GLY A 312 -9.08 14.67 0.23
N GLN A 313 -9.21 15.02 -1.05
CA GLN A 313 -8.20 15.80 -1.76
C GLN A 313 -8.22 17.23 -1.22
N ARG A 314 -7.16 17.67 -0.55
CA ARG A 314 -7.10 18.91 0.22
C ARG A 314 -6.39 20.04 -0.52
N VAL A 315 -5.32 19.76 -1.24
CA VAL A 315 -4.53 20.80 -1.92
C VAL A 315 -5.34 21.47 -3.04
N ARG A 316 -5.32 22.80 -3.07
CA ARG A 316 -6.02 23.68 -4.03
C ARG A 316 -5.10 24.65 -4.76
N ARG A 317 -3.87 24.83 -4.27
CA ARG A 317 -2.80 25.51 -4.98
C ARG A 317 -1.45 25.15 -4.40
N PHE A 318 -0.47 24.91 -5.26
CA PHE A 318 0.90 24.64 -4.84
C PHE A 318 1.92 25.13 -5.85
N GLU A 319 3.16 25.27 -5.38
CA GLU A 319 4.35 25.53 -6.17
C GLU A 319 5.44 24.54 -5.78
N LEU A 320 6.11 23.93 -6.76
CA LEU A 320 7.42 23.31 -6.55
C LEU A 320 8.47 24.38 -6.76
N GLN A 321 9.38 24.53 -5.81
CA GLN A 321 10.40 25.56 -5.83
C GLN A 321 11.78 24.99 -5.54
N TYR A 322 12.81 25.62 -6.06
CA TYR A 322 14.20 25.37 -5.69
C TYR A 322 14.84 26.62 -5.12
N LYS A 323 15.89 26.45 -4.33
CA LYS A 323 16.64 27.55 -3.76
C LYS A 323 17.81 27.94 -4.68
N ASP A 324 17.85 29.20 -5.09
CA ASP A 324 18.93 29.82 -5.85
C ASP A 324 19.51 30.98 -5.03
N GLY A 325 20.73 30.78 -4.50
CA GLY A 325 21.25 31.60 -3.41
C GLY A 325 20.33 31.54 -2.19
N ASP A 326 19.79 32.69 -1.77
CA ASP A 326 18.83 32.79 -0.67
C ASP A 326 17.36 32.85 -1.14
N ALA A 327 17.12 32.96 -2.44
CA ALA A 327 15.79 33.12 -3.00
C ALA A 327 15.18 31.78 -3.41
N TRP A 328 13.88 31.61 -3.15
CA TRP A 328 13.09 30.50 -3.70
C TRP A 328 12.56 30.88 -5.08
N LYS A 329 12.79 30.02 -6.07
CA LYS A 329 12.31 30.18 -7.45
C LYS A 329 11.38 29.03 -7.82
N THR A 330 10.27 29.35 -8.48
CA THR A 330 9.24 28.38 -8.87
C THR A 330 9.65 27.59 -10.12
N LEU A 331 9.59 26.26 -10.03
CA LEU A 331 9.82 25.32 -11.14
C LEU A 331 8.52 24.98 -11.86
N LEU A 332 7.45 24.76 -11.10
CA LEU A 332 6.12 24.50 -11.60
C LEU A 332 5.10 24.88 -10.52
N GLU A 333 3.89 25.16 -10.96
CA GLU A 333 2.74 25.45 -10.10
C GLU A 333 1.53 24.67 -10.58
N GLY A 334 0.55 24.49 -9.70
CA GLY A 334 -0.67 23.78 -10.07
C GLY A 334 -1.82 24.00 -9.10
N PRO A 335 -3.06 23.81 -9.57
CA PRO A 335 -4.26 23.98 -8.73
C PRO A 335 -4.54 22.74 -7.87
N ARG A 336 -3.99 21.57 -8.17
CA ARG A 336 -4.26 20.33 -7.42
C ARG A 336 -3.12 19.35 -7.63
N ILE A 337 -2.80 18.55 -6.60
CA ILE A 337 -1.88 17.42 -6.70
C ILE A 337 -2.70 16.16 -7.03
N GLY A 338 -3.58 15.74 -6.11
CA GLY A 338 -4.38 14.53 -6.28
C GLY A 338 -3.58 13.25 -6.02
N ARG A 339 -4.21 12.10 -6.29
CA ARG A 339 -3.68 10.78 -5.89
C ARG A 339 -2.24 10.55 -6.39
N HIS A 340 -1.99 10.89 -7.66
CA HIS A 340 -0.68 10.77 -8.30
C HIS A 340 -0.47 11.96 -9.22
N TYR A 341 0.53 12.78 -8.93
CA TYR A 341 0.96 13.89 -9.76
C TYR A 341 2.34 13.61 -10.31
N THR A 342 2.52 13.70 -11.62
CA THR A 342 3.84 13.57 -12.25
C THR A 342 4.03 14.67 -13.28
N LYS A 343 5.15 15.38 -13.19
CA LYS A 343 5.52 16.40 -14.18
C LYS A 343 7.00 16.40 -14.48
N GLN A 344 7.29 16.79 -15.73
CA GLN A 344 8.62 17.19 -16.16
C GLN A 344 8.68 18.71 -16.22
N PHE A 345 9.86 19.26 -16.01
CA PHE A 345 10.15 20.69 -16.06
C PHE A 345 11.56 20.90 -16.62
N PRO A 346 11.90 22.11 -17.11
CA PRO A 346 13.25 22.42 -17.57
C PRO A 346 14.29 22.02 -16.50
N PRO A 347 15.34 21.25 -16.87
CA PRO A 347 16.33 20.79 -15.90
C PRO A 347 16.98 21.94 -15.13
N VAL A 348 17.07 21.80 -13.82
CA VAL A 348 17.73 22.77 -12.94
C VAL A 348 18.73 22.07 -12.04
N ARG A 349 19.81 22.78 -11.68
CA ARG A 349 20.73 22.33 -10.64
C ARG A 349 20.30 22.91 -9.30
N ALA A 350 20.00 22.04 -8.34
CA ALA A 350 19.53 22.47 -7.03
C ALA A 350 20.06 21.54 -5.93
N ARG A 351 20.27 22.10 -4.73
CA ARG A 351 20.49 21.33 -3.50
C ARG A 351 19.25 21.33 -2.61
N HIS A 352 18.57 22.49 -2.50
CA HIS A 352 17.35 22.63 -1.71
C HIS A 352 16.15 22.76 -2.64
N VAL A 353 15.14 21.95 -2.40
CA VAL A 353 13.88 21.93 -3.15
C VAL A 353 12.74 21.85 -2.15
N ARG A 354 11.67 22.62 -2.36
CA ARG A 354 10.48 22.54 -1.52
C ARG A 354 9.21 22.45 -2.35
N LEU A 355 8.24 21.73 -1.82
CA LEU A 355 6.86 21.82 -2.24
C LEU A 355 6.15 22.78 -1.30
N ASN A 356 5.71 23.91 -1.85
CA ASN A 356 5.03 24.98 -1.13
C ASN A 356 3.52 24.91 -1.42
N ILE A 357 2.74 24.50 -0.44
CA ILE A 357 1.28 24.41 -0.51
C ILE A 357 0.71 25.76 -0.08
N LEU A 358 0.14 26.45 -1.06
CA LEU A 358 -0.32 27.83 -0.93
C LEU A 358 -1.82 27.93 -0.59
N GLU A 359 -2.56 26.86 -0.86
CA GLU A 359 -3.97 26.77 -0.49
C GLU A 359 -4.37 25.31 -0.33
N ALA A 360 -5.05 25.01 0.77
CA ALA A 360 -5.65 23.72 1.06
C ALA A 360 -6.97 23.88 1.81
N THR A 361 -7.90 22.94 1.60
CA THR A 361 -9.20 22.96 2.31
C THR A 361 -9.09 22.54 3.78
N ASP A 362 -8.07 21.75 4.11
CA ASP A 362 -7.74 21.24 5.44
C ASP A 362 -6.27 20.72 5.41
N GLY A 363 -5.75 20.19 6.52
CA GLY A 363 -4.34 19.81 6.67
C GLY A 363 -3.79 18.94 5.53
N PRO A 364 -2.94 19.46 4.62
CA PRO A 364 -2.38 18.66 3.54
C PRO A 364 -1.57 17.47 4.07
N THR A 365 -1.59 16.38 3.30
CA THR A 365 -0.93 15.12 3.63
C THR A 365 -0.38 14.49 2.36
N LEU A 366 0.88 14.08 2.38
CA LEU A 366 1.56 13.47 1.24
C LEU A 366 2.10 12.10 1.62
N TRP A 367 1.80 11.11 0.78
CA TRP A 367 2.43 9.79 0.84
C TRP A 367 3.87 9.89 0.34
N GLU A 368 4.11 10.57 -0.79
CA GLU A 368 5.44 10.68 -1.39
C GLU A 368 5.67 12.06 -2.02
N PHE A 369 6.92 12.54 -1.94
CA PHE A 369 7.45 13.73 -2.62
C PHE A 369 8.81 13.40 -3.23
N GLN A 370 8.78 13.00 -4.49
CA GLN A 370 9.96 12.50 -5.22
C GLN A 370 10.43 13.50 -6.28
N LEU A 371 11.75 13.56 -6.42
CA LEU A 371 12.47 14.33 -7.44
C LEU A 371 13.38 13.41 -8.23
N PHE A 372 13.44 13.57 -9.55
CA PHE A 372 14.26 12.73 -10.42
C PHE A 372 15.11 13.57 -11.37
N GLU A 373 16.21 12.97 -11.81
CA GLU A 373 16.97 13.48 -12.94
C GLU A 373 16.11 13.58 -14.22
N PRO A 374 16.47 14.47 -15.15
CA PRO A 374 15.84 14.55 -16.46
C PRO A 374 15.90 13.20 -17.18
N ARG A 375 14.90 12.88 -18.00
CA ARG A 375 15.02 11.73 -18.90
C ARG A 375 16.16 12.04 -19.89
N GLN A 376 17.13 11.14 -20.01
CA GLN A 376 18.03 11.18 -21.17
C GLN A 376 17.17 10.94 -22.41
N GLY A 377 17.18 11.88 -23.34
CA GLY A 377 16.52 11.68 -24.63
C GLY A 377 17.16 10.49 -25.32
N GLY A 378 16.35 9.46 -25.60
CA GLY A 378 16.75 8.43 -26.56
C GLY A 378 16.91 9.12 -27.91
N GLY A 379 18.12 9.07 -28.46
CA GLY A 379 18.37 9.37 -29.87
C GLY A 379 17.86 8.26 -30.77
#